data_AF-A0A957DDW5-F1
#
_entry.id   AF-A0A957DDW5-F1
#
_cell.length_a   1.000
_cell.length_b   1.000
_cell.length_c   1.000
_cell.angle_alpha   90.00
_cell.angle_beta   90.00
_cell.angle_gamma   90.00
#
_symmetry.space_group_name_H-M   'P 1'
#
loop_
_entity.id
_entity.type
_entity.pdbx_description
1 polymer ?
#
loop_
_entity_poly.entity_id
_entity_poly.type
_entity_poly.pdbx_seq_one_letter_code
_entity_poly.pdbx_strand_id
1 'polypeptide(L)'
;GAVLDAPPPLVPNARDGRDLSLREYPWGDAPTRAEIAAGLFRANDEAAGIGNTTAVGSFPAGASPVGCLDLSGNVWEWTRSFYGKLRPYRLSPEYETTDPRNRKDMFICGGAYYVNYTGCSARYWLAPLNHFNDNSGFRVAVSPFVSDR
;
A
#
# COMPACT_ATOMS: atom_id res chain seq x y z
N GLY A 1 2.26 -27.59 10.47
CA GLY A 1 1.79 -27.35 9.09
C GLY A 1 1.58 -25.87 8.95
N ALA A 2 2.23 -25.21 8.00
CA ALA A 2 2.37 -23.76 7.99
C ALA A 2 1.01 -23.05 7.79
N VAL A 3 0.51 -22.41 8.84
CA VAL A 3 -0.51 -21.37 8.74
C VAL A 3 0.21 -20.13 8.25
N LEU A 4 0.09 -19.85 6.95
CA LEU A 4 0.75 -18.73 6.31
C LEU A 4 -0.32 -17.64 6.14
N ASP A 5 -0.14 -16.57 6.90
CA ASP A 5 -1.05 -15.44 7.05
C ASP A 5 -0.86 -14.38 5.96
N ALA A 6 -2.00 -13.79 5.58
CA ALA A 6 -2.10 -12.65 4.68
C ALA A 6 -1.29 -11.46 5.22
N PRO A 7 -0.97 -10.44 4.39
CA PRO A 7 -0.65 -9.14 4.97
C PRO A 7 -1.68 -8.84 6.06
N PRO A 8 -1.26 -8.26 7.20
CA PRO A 8 -2.11 -8.17 8.38
C PRO A 8 -3.49 -7.69 7.95
N PRO A 9 -4.58 -8.38 8.35
CA PRO A 9 -5.91 -7.83 8.13
C PRO A 9 -5.85 -6.39 8.62
N LEU A 10 -6.51 -5.46 7.91
CA LEU A 10 -6.77 -4.12 8.45
C LEU A 10 -7.24 -4.34 9.87
N VAL A 11 -6.36 -4.05 10.84
CA VAL A 11 -6.51 -4.57 12.20
C VAL A 11 -7.84 -4.04 12.71
N PRO A 12 -8.84 -4.87 13.06
CA PRO A 12 -10.05 -4.32 13.65
C PRO A 12 -9.74 -4.00 15.11
N ASN A 13 -8.97 -2.94 15.34
CA ASN A 13 -8.63 -2.43 16.67
C ASN A 13 -8.30 -0.95 16.56
N ALA A 14 -9.34 -0.15 16.31
CA ALA A 14 -9.26 1.27 16.54
C ALA A 14 -9.32 1.52 18.05
N ARG A 15 -8.30 2.20 18.59
CA ARG A 15 -8.23 2.63 20.00
C ARG A 15 -9.37 3.60 20.39
N ASP A 16 -10.20 3.97 19.42
CA ASP A 16 -11.24 5.01 19.43
C ASP A 16 -12.58 4.53 18.80
N GLY A 17 -12.75 3.24 18.52
CA GLY A 17 -14.05 2.66 18.10
C GLY A 17 -14.48 2.96 16.65
N ARG A 18 -13.58 3.47 15.79
CA ARG A 18 -13.86 3.65 14.36
C ARG A 18 -13.41 2.44 13.55
N ASP A 19 -14.25 1.92 12.66
CA ASP A 19 -13.83 0.87 11.74
C ASP A 19 -12.64 1.34 10.87
N LEU A 20 -11.49 0.66 10.96
CA LEU A 20 -10.32 0.96 10.12
C LEU A 20 -10.58 0.64 8.64
N SER A 21 -11.66 -0.09 8.32
CA SER A 21 -12.02 -0.51 6.97
C SER A 21 -12.62 0.58 6.08
N LEU A 22 -12.96 1.75 6.64
CA LEU A 22 -13.64 2.85 5.93
C LEU A 22 -12.75 4.05 5.59
N ARG A 23 -11.43 3.95 5.76
CA ARG A 23 -10.50 5.05 5.48
C ARG A 23 -10.18 5.13 4.00
N GLU A 24 -10.43 6.29 3.40
CA GLU A 24 -10.08 6.53 2.00
C GLU A 24 -8.56 6.63 1.81
N TYR A 25 -7.84 7.23 2.76
CA TYR A 25 -6.39 7.37 2.80
C TYR A 25 -5.82 6.82 4.10
N PRO A 26 -4.51 6.51 4.18
CA PRO A 26 -3.90 5.95 5.39
C PRO A 26 -4.18 6.79 6.65
N TRP A 27 -4.11 8.12 6.52
CA TRP A 27 -4.36 9.07 7.59
C TRP A 27 -5.85 9.30 7.89
N GLY A 28 -6.78 8.86 7.03
CA GLY A 28 -8.22 9.07 7.19
C GLY A 28 -8.90 9.48 5.89
N ASP A 29 -9.42 10.70 5.85
CA ASP A 29 -10.21 11.23 4.74
C ASP A 29 -9.32 11.84 3.63
N ALA A 30 -9.92 12.05 2.46
CA ALA A 30 -9.29 12.77 1.37
C ALA A 30 -8.89 14.20 1.78
N PRO A 31 -7.75 14.72 1.27
CA PRO A 31 -7.38 16.11 1.50
C PRO A 31 -8.41 17.04 0.88
N THR A 32 -8.78 18.08 1.63
CA THR A 32 -9.68 19.12 1.15
C THR A 32 -8.98 20.03 0.15
N ARG A 33 -9.76 20.68 -0.73
CA ARG A 33 -9.22 21.67 -1.67
C ARG A 33 -8.48 22.82 -0.98
N ALA A 34 -8.92 23.19 0.24
CA ALA A 34 -8.27 24.23 1.03
C ALA A 34 -6.90 23.79 1.55
N GLU A 35 -6.77 22.55 2.03
CA GLU A 35 -5.49 21.99 2.46
C GLU A 35 -4.50 21.87 1.30
N ILE A 36 -4.97 21.40 0.13
CA ILE A 36 -4.16 21.34 -1.10
C ILE A 36 -3.69 22.75 -1.49
N ALA A 37 -4.60 23.73 -1.50
CA ALA A 37 -4.24 25.12 -1.82
C ALA A 37 -3.28 25.76 -0.81
N ALA A 38 -3.29 25.29 0.44
CA ALA A 38 -2.36 25.71 1.49
C ALA A 38 -1.02 24.93 1.47
N GLY A 39 -0.83 23.98 0.54
CA GLY A 39 0.38 23.15 0.47
C GLY A 39 0.50 22.13 1.58
N LEU A 40 -0.61 21.76 2.25
CA LEU A 40 -0.64 20.81 3.35
C LEU A 40 -0.75 19.37 2.84
N PHE A 41 0.29 18.91 2.18
CA PHE A 41 0.37 17.57 1.61
C PHE A 41 0.68 16.51 2.67
N ARG A 42 0.07 15.34 2.53
CA ARG A 42 0.25 14.17 3.41
C ARG A 42 0.88 12.98 2.69
N ALA A 43 1.13 13.10 1.39
CA ALA A 43 1.75 12.11 0.55
C ALA A 43 2.56 12.81 -0.54
N ASN A 44 3.54 12.10 -1.11
CA ASN A 44 4.17 12.50 -2.35
C ASN A 44 3.33 11.96 -3.52
N ASP A 45 2.37 12.73 -4.00
CA ASP A 45 1.51 12.39 -5.13
C ASP A 45 1.51 13.52 -6.18
N GLU A 46 0.69 13.39 -7.22
CA GLU A 46 0.62 14.42 -8.26
C GLU A 46 0.26 15.80 -7.70
N ALA A 47 -0.58 15.86 -6.67
CA ALA A 47 -0.99 17.12 -6.05
C ALA A 47 0.16 17.81 -5.31
N ALA A 48 1.09 17.04 -4.72
CA ALA A 48 2.30 17.59 -4.08
C ALA A 48 3.26 18.23 -5.10
N GLY A 49 3.19 17.86 -6.39
CA GLY A 49 3.90 18.53 -7.48
C GLY A 49 5.42 18.38 -7.48
N ILE A 50 5.98 17.45 -6.69
CA ILE A 50 7.44 17.23 -6.58
C ILE A 50 8.01 16.60 -7.86
N GLY A 51 7.24 15.71 -8.51
CA GLY A 51 7.61 15.10 -9.78
C GLY A 51 8.74 14.05 -9.69
N ASN A 52 9.15 13.65 -8.49
CA ASN A 52 10.09 12.56 -8.26
C ASN A 52 9.87 11.95 -6.86
N THR A 53 10.54 10.84 -6.57
CA THR A 53 10.57 10.23 -5.24
C THR A 53 11.16 11.15 -4.18
N THR A 54 10.72 10.95 -2.95
CA THR A 54 11.21 11.66 -1.76
C THR A 54 11.81 10.67 -0.77
N ALA A 55 12.64 11.18 0.16
CA ALA A 55 13.10 10.38 1.29
C ALA A 55 11.89 9.82 2.07
N VAL A 56 11.98 8.57 2.50
CA VAL A 56 10.95 7.91 3.32
C VAL A 56 10.68 8.75 4.57
N GLY A 57 9.41 8.99 4.86
CA GLY A 57 8.95 9.78 6.00
C GLY A 57 8.98 11.29 5.81
N SER A 58 9.17 11.78 4.58
CA SER A 58 9.07 13.22 4.27
C SER A 58 7.67 13.80 4.55
N PHE A 59 6.64 12.94 4.63
CA PHE A 59 5.26 13.32 4.90
C PHE A 59 4.75 12.68 6.21
N PRO A 60 5.21 13.14 7.38
CA PRO A 60 4.85 12.52 8.66
C PRO A 60 3.36 12.62 9.00
N ALA A 61 2.67 13.65 8.50
CA ALA A 61 1.22 13.81 8.63
C ALA A 61 0.41 12.76 7.82
N GLY A 62 1.08 12.00 6.94
CA GLY A 62 0.51 10.90 6.17
C GLY A 62 0.51 9.55 6.89
N ALA A 63 0.92 9.50 8.15
CA ALA A 63 0.98 8.26 8.90
C ALA A 63 -0.40 7.58 9.01
N SER A 64 -0.40 6.26 8.87
CA SER A 64 -1.55 5.43 9.26
C SER A 64 -1.73 5.40 10.80
N PRO A 65 -2.83 4.85 11.32
CA PRO A 65 -3.04 4.69 12.77
C PRO A 65 -1.95 3.92 13.50
N VAL A 66 -1.25 3.06 12.77
CA VAL A 66 -0.17 2.22 13.30
C VAL A 66 1.22 2.82 13.00
N GLY A 67 1.27 4.05 12.48
CA GLY A 67 2.51 4.77 12.21
C GLY A 67 3.19 4.41 10.90
N CYS A 68 2.54 3.65 10.00
CA CYS A 68 3.11 3.38 8.70
C CYS A 68 3.09 4.64 7.83
N LEU A 69 4.27 5.06 7.39
CA LEU A 69 4.47 6.20 6.49
C LEU A 69 4.55 5.74 5.04
N ASP A 70 4.25 6.67 4.12
CA ASP A 70 4.39 6.49 2.67
C ASP A 70 3.57 5.29 2.13
N LEU A 71 2.42 4.99 2.74
CA LEU A 71 1.44 4.03 2.20
C LEU A 71 0.63 4.61 1.03
N SER A 72 0.77 5.91 0.80
CA SER A 72 0.09 6.70 -0.22
C SER A 72 1.15 7.51 -0.95
N GLY A 73 1.26 7.32 -2.26
CA GLY A 73 2.23 8.01 -3.11
C GLY A 73 3.67 7.50 -2.94
N ASN A 74 4.61 8.38 -3.30
CA ASN A 74 6.04 8.13 -3.46
C ASN A 74 6.34 7.10 -4.56
N VAL A 75 6.13 5.81 -4.30
CA VAL A 75 6.34 4.72 -5.26
C VAL A 75 5.23 3.68 -5.13
N TRP A 76 4.89 3.04 -6.24
CA TRP A 76 4.03 1.87 -6.22
C TRP A 76 4.69 0.75 -5.44
N GLU A 77 3.98 0.09 -4.53
CA GLU A 77 4.52 -1.02 -3.75
C GLU A 77 4.07 -2.37 -4.31
N TRP A 78 5.03 -3.22 -4.69
CA TRP A 78 4.77 -4.60 -5.12
C TRP A 78 4.12 -5.45 -4.03
N THR A 79 3.10 -6.22 -4.42
CA THR A 79 2.51 -7.26 -3.57
C THR A 79 2.77 -8.66 -4.17
N ARG A 80 2.64 -9.70 -3.34
CA ARG A 80 2.77 -11.10 -3.79
C ARG A 80 1.55 -11.64 -4.54
N SER A 81 0.57 -10.78 -4.78
CA SER A 81 -0.81 -11.12 -5.03
C SER A 81 -1.12 -10.99 -6.52
N PHE A 82 -1.59 -12.06 -7.18
CA PHE A 82 -1.87 -12.06 -8.63
C PHE A 82 -3.04 -11.14 -9.00
N TYR A 83 -2.95 -10.47 -10.16
CA TYR A 83 -4.06 -9.73 -10.76
C TYR A 83 -5.15 -10.67 -11.32
N GLY A 84 -6.39 -10.18 -11.44
CA GLY A 84 -7.46 -10.85 -12.22
C GLY A 84 -8.32 -11.88 -11.49
N LYS A 85 -8.15 -12.08 -10.17
CA LYS A 85 -9.07 -12.93 -9.39
C LYS A 85 -9.76 -12.12 -8.29
N LEU A 86 -11.09 -12.23 -8.21
CA LEU A 86 -11.88 -11.71 -7.10
C LEU A 86 -11.41 -12.39 -5.80
N ARG A 87 -10.99 -11.58 -4.82
CA ARG A 87 -10.42 -12.10 -3.58
C ARG A 87 -11.50 -12.30 -2.51
N PRO A 88 -11.61 -13.48 -1.91
CA PRO A 88 -11.67 -13.56 -0.45
C PRO A 88 -10.30 -13.16 0.11
N TYR A 89 -10.25 -12.45 1.24
CA TYR A 89 -9.02 -12.20 2.00
C TYR A 89 -8.45 -13.52 2.56
N ARG A 90 -7.92 -14.38 1.69
CA ARG A 90 -7.40 -15.70 2.04
C ARG A 90 -6.11 -15.97 1.27
N LEU A 91 -5.06 -16.34 2.01
CA LEU A 91 -3.85 -16.82 1.38
C LEU A 91 -4.06 -18.20 0.80
N SER A 92 -3.79 -18.30 -0.50
CA SER A 92 -3.66 -19.58 -1.16
C SER A 92 -2.68 -19.45 -2.34
N PRO A 93 -2.03 -20.55 -2.76
CA PRO A 93 -1.21 -20.59 -3.97
C PRO A 93 -1.98 -20.20 -5.24
N GLU A 94 -3.32 -20.18 -5.17
CA GLU A 94 -4.17 -19.73 -6.26
C GLU A 94 -4.09 -18.21 -6.49
N TYR A 95 -3.86 -17.47 -5.42
CA TYR A 95 -4.02 -16.02 -5.35
C TYR A 95 -2.69 -15.28 -5.18
N GLU A 96 -1.64 -15.97 -4.75
CA GLU A 96 -0.32 -15.41 -4.48
C GLU A 96 0.82 -16.29 -4.98
N THR A 97 2.00 -15.70 -5.06
CA THR A 97 3.23 -16.40 -5.44
C THR A 97 4.39 -16.12 -4.48
N THR A 98 5.28 -17.10 -4.36
CA THR A 98 6.64 -16.95 -3.85
C THR A 98 7.69 -17.25 -4.92
N ASP A 99 7.27 -17.59 -6.15
CA ASP A 99 8.19 -17.92 -7.24
C ASP A 99 8.84 -16.64 -7.77
N PRO A 100 10.15 -16.43 -7.59
CA PRO A 100 10.85 -15.25 -8.09
C PRO A 100 10.86 -15.17 -9.63
N ARG A 101 10.49 -16.26 -10.32
CA ARG A 101 10.40 -16.30 -11.79
C ARG A 101 8.98 -16.06 -12.29
N ASN A 102 8.03 -15.71 -11.42
CA ASN A 102 6.64 -15.48 -11.81
C ASN A 102 6.54 -14.45 -12.94
N ARG A 103 5.94 -14.83 -14.06
CA ARG A 103 5.72 -13.95 -15.23
C ARG A 103 4.31 -13.35 -15.27
N LYS A 104 3.42 -13.73 -14.33
CA LYS A 104 2.04 -13.26 -14.27
C LYS A 104 1.95 -11.87 -13.64
N ASP A 105 0.99 -11.08 -14.11
CA ASP A 105 0.66 -9.79 -13.53
C ASP A 105 0.36 -9.91 -12.04
N MET A 106 0.97 -9.03 -11.25
CA MET A 106 0.74 -8.91 -9.81
C MET A 106 0.19 -7.53 -9.51
N PHE A 107 -0.56 -7.43 -8.42
CA PHE A 107 -1.02 -6.15 -7.92
C PHE A 107 0.15 -5.33 -7.35
N ILE A 108 0.12 -4.04 -7.64
CA ILE A 108 0.85 -3.00 -6.95
C ILE A 108 -0.14 -2.05 -6.29
N CYS A 109 0.22 -1.46 -5.16
CA CYS A 109 -0.68 -0.66 -4.33
C CYS A 109 -0.07 0.70 -3.96
N GLY A 110 -0.93 1.64 -3.53
CA GLY A 110 -0.53 2.90 -2.87
C GLY A 110 -0.30 4.10 -3.78
N GLY A 111 -0.06 3.87 -5.08
CA GLY A 111 0.22 4.95 -6.03
C GLY A 111 1.69 5.38 -6.03
N ALA A 112 2.03 6.38 -6.85
CA ALA A 112 3.37 6.96 -6.94
C ALA A 112 3.28 8.48 -7.07
N TYR A 113 4.43 9.17 -7.04
CA TYR A 113 4.53 10.64 -7.06
C TYR A 113 3.85 11.36 -8.23
N TYR A 114 3.46 10.65 -9.30
CA TYR A 114 2.82 11.21 -10.49
C TYR A 114 1.35 10.76 -10.63
N VAL A 115 0.77 10.16 -9.58
CA VAL A 115 -0.57 9.59 -9.61
C VAL A 115 -1.54 10.51 -8.88
N ASN A 116 -2.64 10.88 -9.53
CA ASN A 116 -3.72 11.69 -8.94
C ASN A 116 -4.47 11.03 -7.77
N TYR A 117 -4.57 9.69 -7.75
CA TYR A 117 -5.28 8.95 -6.70
C TYR A 117 -4.36 7.93 -6.03
N THR A 118 -4.07 8.19 -4.76
CA THR A 118 -3.12 7.42 -3.94
C THR A 118 -3.78 6.89 -2.65
N GLY A 119 -5.12 6.76 -2.65
CA GLY A 119 -5.87 6.23 -1.50
C GLY A 119 -5.65 4.75 -1.23
N CYS A 120 -6.21 4.25 -0.13
CA CYS A 120 -6.09 2.86 0.33
C CYS A 120 -6.55 1.81 -0.69
N SER A 121 -7.43 2.20 -1.62
CA SER A 121 -7.95 1.34 -2.69
C SER A 121 -7.16 1.44 -4.00
N ALA A 122 -6.17 2.35 -4.09
CA ALA A 122 -5.35 2.54 -5.28
C ALA A 122 -4.58 1.25 -5.59
N ARG A 123 -4.91 0.65 -6.73
CA ARG A 123 -4.34 -0.60 -7.22
C ARG A 123 -4.07 -0.50 -8.70
N TYR A 124 -2.95 -1.08 -9.11
CA TYR A 124 -2.61 -1.30 -10.51
C TYR A 124 -2.02 -2.70 -10.66
N TRP A 125 -1.67 -3.11 -11.87
CA TRP A 125 -1.03 -4.40 -12.10
C TRP A 125 0.13 -4.26 -13.08
N LEU A 126 1.19 -5.02 -12.80
CA LEU A 126 2.39 -5.07 -13.63
C LEU A 126 2.96 -6.49 -13.63
N ALA A 127 3.64 -6.86 -14.72
CA ALA A 127 4.42 -8.08 -14.81
C ALA A 127 5.82 -7.86 -14.19
N PRO A 128 6.23 -8.60 -13.15
CA PRO A 128 7.40 -8.23 -12.34
C PRO A 128 8.75 -8.29 -13.06
N LEU A 129 8.85 -8.92 -14.23
CA LEU A 129 10.14 -9.10 -14.92
C LEU A 129 10.40 -8.12 -16.05
N ASN A 130 9.43 -7.25 -16.35
CA ASN A 130 9.55 -6.22 -17.37
C ASN A 130 9.42 -4.80 -16.79
N HIS A 131 9.21 -4.66 -15.47
CA HIS A 131 8.88 -3.39 -14.82
C HIS A 131 9.81 -3.10 -13.64
N PHE A 132 11.00 -2.61 -13.97
CA PHE A 132 12.01 -2.12 -13.02
C PHE A 132 12.21 -0.60 -13.18
N ASN A 133 11.14 0.16 -13.02
CA ASN A 133 11.23 1.61 -13.05
C ASN A 133 11.44 2.19 -11.65
N ASP A 134 11.96 3.39 -11.62
CA ASP A 134 12.27 4.25 -10.48
C ASP A 134 11.05 4.69 -9.67
N ASN A 135 9.84 4.28 -10.09
CA ASN A 135 8.60 4.54 -9.37
C ASN A 135 7.91 3.27 -8.83
N SER A 136 8.57 2.11 -8.92
CA SER A 136 8.12 0.86 -8.30
C SER A 136 9.10 0.40 -7.23
N GLY A 137 8.60 0.23 -6.01
CA GLY A 137 9.32 -0.26 -4.84
C GLY A 137 8.58 -1.39 -4.15
N PHE A 138 8.92 -1.63 -2.89
CA PHE A 138 8.25 -2.61 -2.06
C PHE A 138 8.42 -2.29 -0.58
N ARG A 139 7.56 -2.87 0.24
CA ARG A 139 7.68 -2.88 1.70
C ARG A 139 7.70 -4.31 2.20
N VAL A 140 8.55 -4.57 3.18
CA VAL A 140 8.63 -5.88 3.81
C VAL A 140 7.59 -5.97 4.92
N ALA A 141 6.80 -7.02 4.89
CA ALA A 141 5.95 -7.43 6.01
C ALA A 141 6.54 -8.70 6.63
N VAL A 142 6.62 -8.74 7.95
CA VAL A 142 7.04 -9.91 8.72
C VAL A 142 5.91 -10.26 9.67
N SER A 143 5.44 -11.50 9.61
CA SER A 143 4.51 -12.02 10.62
C SER A 143 5.31 -12.58 11.79
N PRO A 144 5.00 -12.21 13.05
CA PRO A 144 5.60 -12.87 14.20
C PRO A 144 5.15 -14.33 14.21
N PHE A 145 6.10 -15.26 14.26
CA PHE A 145 5.78 -16.68 14.42
C PHE A 145 4.98 -16.86 15.71
N VAL A 146 3.72 -17.28 15.61
CA VAL A 146 3.05 -17.92 16.74
C VAL A 146 3.69 -19.31 16.83
N SER A 147 4.57 -19.53 17.80
CA SER A 147 5.04 -20.89 18.07
C SER A 147 3.85 -21.68 18.59
N ASP A 148 3.49 -22.76 17.92
CA ASP A 148 2.63 -23.79 18.51
C ASP A 148 3.37 -24.35 19.74
N ARG A 149 3.04 -23.83 20.93
CA ARG A 149 3.32 -24.46 22.21
C ARG A 149 2.06 -25.13 22.70
#